data_AF-A0A7C2LYF8-F1
#
_entry.id   AF-A0A7C2LYF8-F1
#
_cell.length_a   1.000
_cell.length_b   1.000
_cell.length_c   1.000
_cell.angle_alpha   90.00
_cell.angle_beta   90.00
_cell.angle_gamma   90.00
#
_symmetry.space_group_name_H-M   'P 1'
#
loop_
_entity.id
_entity.type
_entity.pdbx_description
1 polymer ?
#
loop_
_entity_poly.entity_id
_entity_poly.type
_entity_poly.pdbx_seq_one_letter_code
_entity_poly.pdbx_strand_id
1 'polypeptide(L)'
;MNERTSITAKTSEAKRGDASSRIRKSDFSQSTSSPIDHILHLQKTIGNQSVLGLFQSGVIQAKLEIGQPNDIYEQEADRVADQVMRMPEPDVNLKPT
;
A
#
# COMPACT_ATOMS: atom_id res chain seq x y z
N MET A 1 0.45 9.68 54.97
CA MET A 1 -0.88 10.20 55.33
C MET A 1 -1.75 9.97 54.12
N ASN A 2 -2.74 9.10 54.28
CA ASN A 2 -3.35 8.30 53.24
C ASN A 2 -4.83 8.66 53.28
N GLU A 3 -5.47 8.91 52.15
CA GLU A 3 -6.92 8.89 52.07
C GLU A 3 -7.38 7.97 50.94
N ARG A 4 -8.10 6.94 51.38
CA ARG A 4 -8.81 5.94 50.58
C ARG A 4 -10.26 6.39 50.53
N THR A 5 -10.83 6.55 49.35
CA THR A 5 -12.28 6.49 49.18
C THR A 5 -12.62 5.50 48.08
N SER A 6 -12.86 4.30 48.56
CA SER A 6 -13.55 3.20 47.92
C SER A 6 -14.97 3.60 47.54
N ILE A 7 -15.37 3.32 46.29
CA ILE A 7 -16.77 3.08 45.95
C ILE A 7 -16.91 1.68 45.36
N THR A 8 -17.75 0.91 46.03
CA THR A 8 -18.00 -0.51 45.85
C THR A 8 -19.20 -0.74 44.91
N ALA A 9 -19.02 -1.74 44.05
CA ALA A 9 -19.98 -2.68 43.46
C ALA A 9 -21.45 -2.28 43.22
N LYS A 10 -21.88 -2.39 41.95
CA LYS A 10 -23.14 -3.08 41.61
C LYS A 10 -22.96 -3.97 40.37
N THR A 11 -23.02 -5.27 40.65
CA THR A 11 -23.31 -6.37 39.72
C THR A 11 -24.66 -6.14 39.02
N SER A 12 -24.71 -6.44 37.72
CA SER A 12 -25.93 -6.90 37.06
C SER A 12 -25.57 -8.05 36.13
N GLU A 13 -25.85 -9.27 36.59
CA GLU A 13 -25.79 -10.49 35.78
C GLU A 13 -27.05 -10.65 34.92
N ALA A 14 -26.83 -11.29 33.77
CA ALA A 14 -27.73 -12.11 32.97
C ALA A 14 -28.83 -11.46 32.10
N LYS A 15 -28.59 -11.49 30.78
CA LYS A 15 -29.51 -12.19 29.87
C LYS A 15 -28.78 -12.70 28.61
N ARG A 16 -28.70 -14.02 28.48
CA ARG A 16 -28.31 -14.73 27.24
C ARG A 16 -29.33 -14.43 26.14
N GLY A 17 -28.81 -14.23 24.93
CA GLY A 17 -29.54 -14.11 23.66
C GLY A 17 -28.54 -13.66 22.59
N ASP A 18 -27.78 -14.61 22.05
CA ASP A 18 -27.95 -15.08 20.67
C ASP A 18 -27.73 -13.98 19.62
N ALA A 19 -26.51 -13.97 19.08
CA ALA A 19 -26.29 -13.89 17.65
C ALA A 19 -24.83 -14.25 17.44
N SER A 20 -24.61 -15.53 17.18
CA SER A 20 -23.33 -16.12 16.82
C SER A 20 -22.53 -15.14 15.96
N SER A 21 -21.39 -14.69 16.48
CA SER A 21 -20.46 -13.84 15.76
C SER A 21 -20.18 -14.53 14.43
N ARG A 22 -20.74 -13.96 13.36
CA ARG A 22 -20.41 -14.38 12.00
C ARG A 22 -19.01 -13.86 11.76
N ILE A 23 -18.04 -14.59 12.31
CA ILE A 23 -16.63 -14.53 11.94
C ILE A 23 -16.66 -14.85 10.46
N ARG A 24 -16.72 -13.80 9.64
CA ARG A 24 -16.29 -13.89 8.26
C ARG A 24 -14.81 -14.20 8.40
N LYS A 25 -14.48 -15.50 8.40
CA LYS A 25 -13.17 -15.95 7.95
C LYS A 25 -13.07 -15.42 6.54
N SER A 26 -12.56 -14.20 6.39
CA SER A 26 -12.04 -13.77 5.11
C SER A 26 -10.93 -14.74 4.85
N ASP A 27 -11.15 -15.61 3.88
CA ASP A 27 -10.11 -16.42 3.25
C ASP A 27 -9.04 -15.44 2.73
N PHE A 28 -8.15 -14.98 3.61
CA PHE A 28 -7.00 -14.17 3.26
C PHE A 28 -5.92 -15.11 2.73
N SER A 29 -6.31 -15.96 1.78
CA SER A 29 -5.43 -16.67 0.87
C SER A 29 -5.25 -15.80 -0.36
N GLN A 30 -4.80 -14.57 -0.15
CA GLN A 30 -4.39 -13.71 -1.25
C GLN A 30 -2.87 -13.74 -1.25
N SER A 31 -2.33 -14.58 -2.14
CA SER A 31 -0.92 -14.73 -2.44
C SER A 31 -0.25 -13.36 -2.46
N THR A 32 0.46 -13.03 -1.38
CA THR A 32 1.17 -11.76 -1.27
C THR A 32 2.55 -11.85 -1.91
N SER A 33 2.60 -12.34 -3.16
CA SER A 33 3.85 -12.71 -3.82
C SER A 33 4.53 -11.54 -4.51
N SER A 34 3.83 -10.41 -4.71
CA SER A 34 4.41 -9.21 -5.32
C SER A 34 4.42 -8.04 -4.33
N PRO A 35 5.55 -7.32 -4.17
CA PRO A 35 5.60 -6.07 -3.41
C PRO A 35 4.52 -5.05 -3.82
N ILE A 36 4.11 -5.06 -5.09
CA ILE A 36 3.06 -4.16 -5.61
C ILE A 36 1.72 -4.43 -4.93
N ASP A 37 1.38 -5.70 -4.69
CA ASP A 37 0.12 -6.09 -4.06
C ASP A 37 0.05 -5.62 -2.60
N HIS A 38 1.19 -5.63 -1.91
CA HIS A 38 1.30 -5.08 -0.55
C HIS A 38 1.03 -3.58 -0.53
N ILE A 39 1.67 -2.83 -1.43
CA ILE A 39 1.47 -1.38 -1.51
C ILE A 39 0.02 -1.06 -1.87
N LEU A 40 -0.58 -1.79 -2.81
CA LEU A 40 -1.97 -1.58 -3.20
C LEU A 40 -2.96 -1.92 -2.07
N HIS A 41 -2.69 -2.97 -1.30
CA HIS A 41 -3.49 -3.30 -0.12
C HIS A 41 -3.40 -2.19 0.95
N LEU A 42 -2.20 -1.65 1.17
CA LEU A 42 -1.99 -0.56 2.11
C LEU A 42 -2.70 0.72 1.65
N GLN A 43 -2.58 1.08 0.38
CA GLN A 43 -3.29 2.20 -0.24
C GLN A 43 -4.81 2.08 -0.07
N LYS A 44 -5.39 0.89 -0.27
CA LYS A 44 -6.83 0.64 -0.05
C LYS A 44 -7.26 0.79 1.41
N THR A 45 -6.34 0.59 2.36
CA THR A 45 -6.64 0.59 3.80
C THR A 45 -6.45 1.96 4.43
N ILE A 46 -5.33 2.63 4.14
CA ILE A 46 -4.93 3.88 4.79
C ILE A 46 -4.87 5.09 3.84
N GLY A 47 -5.10 4.88 2.55
CA GLY A 47 -5.06 5.92 1.52
C GLY A 47 -3.65 6.26 1.02
N ASN A 48 -3.57 6.85 -0.17
CA ASN A 48 -2.29 7.14 -0.84
C ASN A 48 -1.45 8.19 -0.12
N GLN A 49 -2.08 9.20 0.49
CA GLN A 49 -1.36 10.25 1.22
C GLN A 49 -0.63 9.69 2.44
N SER A 50 -1.27 8.78 3.17
CA SER A 50 -0.67 8.12 4.34
C SER A 50 0.49 7.22 3.91
N VAL A 51 0.32 6.49 2.79
CA VAL A 51 1.40 5.67 2.21
C VAL A 51 2.60 6.53 1.84
N LEU A 52 2.39 7.71 1.23
CA LEU A 52 3.48 8.66 0.94
C LEU A 52 4.19 9.12 2.23
N GLY A 53 3.44 9.37 3.30
CA GLY A 53 4.01 9.68 4.62
C GLY A 53 4.92 8.58 5.16
N LEU A 54 4.58 7.31 4.95
CA LEU A 54 5.42 6.17 5.35
C LEU A 54 6.73 6.07 4.56
N PHE A 55 6.72 6.48 3.29
CA PHE A 55 7.94 6.63 2.49
C PHE A 55 8.81 7.79 3.01
N GLN A 56 8.20 8.93 3.32
CA GLN A 56 8.90 10.11 3.84
C GLN A 56 9.47 9.87 5.25
N SER A 57 8.77 9.12 6.10
CA SER A 57 9.24 8.76 7.43
C SER A 57 10.26 7.62 7.43
N GLY A 58 10.57 7.04 6.26
CA GLY A 58 11.52 5.93 6.09
C GLY A 58 11.04 4.59 6.64
N VAL A 59 9.76 4.47 7.04
CA VAL A 59 9.15 3.20 7.49
C VAL A 59 9.04 2.24 6.31
N ILE A 60 8.73 2.75 5.13
CA ILE A 60 8.84 2.03 3.87
C ILE A 60 9.98 2.65 3.06
N GLN A 61 10.98 1.84 2.73
CA GLN A 61 12.13 2.26 1.94
C GLN A 61 11.90 1.89 0.49
N ALA A 62 11.84 2.89 -0.40
CA ALA A 62 11.94 2.62 -1.82
C ALA A 62 13.39 2.23 -2.14
N LYS A 63 13.59 1.12 -2.86
CA LYS A 63 14.91 0.74 -3.35
C LYS A 63 15.26 1.59 -4.58
N LEU A 64 15.56 2.87 -4.34
CA LEU A 64 16.04 3.82 -5.34
C LEU A 64 17.56 3.92 -5.18
N GLU A 65 18.28 3.14 -5.98
CA GLU A 65 19.73 3.31 -6.14
C GLU A 65 19.94 4.38 -7.23
N ILE A 66 20.55 5.50 -6.87
CA ILE A 66 20.93 6.55 -7.83
C ILE A 66 22.27 6.14 -8.43
N GLY A 67 22.32 6.07 -9.76
CA GLY A 67 23.54 5.81 -10.53
C GLY A 67 24.58 6.92 -10.40
N GLN A 68 25.80 6.65 -10.86
CA GLN A 68 26.80 7.71 -11.01
C GLN A 68 26.45 8.56 -12.23
N PRO A 69 26.73 9.88 -12.22
CA PRO A 69 26.52 10.70 -13.41
C PRO A 69 27.25 10.13 -14.63
N ASN A 70 26.59 10.10 -15.79
CA ASN A 70 27.07 9.53 -17.05
C ASN A 70 27.29 8.01 -17.04
N ASP A 71 26.55 7.28 -16.21
CA ASP A 71 26.65 5.82 -16.22
C ASP A 71 26.12 5.17 -17.51
N ILE A 72 26.32 3.86 -17.62
CA ILE A 72 25.91 3.09 -18.81
C ILE A 72 24.40 3.05 -19.01
N TYR A 73 23.62 3.20 -17.93
CA TYR A 73 22.17 3.15 -17.99
C TYR A 73 21.59 4.49 -18.48
N GLU A 74 22.20 5.61 -18.08
CA GLU A 74 21.92 6.93 -18.65
C GLU A 74 22.20 6.95 -20.17
N GLN A 75 23.37 6.46 -20.59
CA GLN A 75 23.73 6.42 -22.02
C GLN A 75 22.82 5.50 -22.85
N GLU A 76 22.39 4.37 -22.28
CA GLU A 76 21.42 3.49 -22.95
C GLU A 76 20.06 4.17 -23.06
N ALA A 77 19.61 4.83 -22.00
CA ALA A 77 18.35 5.56 -21.98
C ALA A 77 18.32 6.65 -23.06
N ASP A 78 19.40 7.44 -23.17
CA ASP A 78 19.53 8.46 -24.22
C ASP A 78 19.49 7.86 -25.63
N ARG A 79 20.21 6.75 -25.86
CA ARG A 79 20.22 6.07 -27.16
C ARG A 79 18.82 5.58 -27.56
N VAL A 80 18.11 4.96 -26.62
CA VAL A 80 16.74 4.47 -26.86
C VAL A 80 15.78 5.63 -27.09
N ALA A 81 15.90 6.71 -26.31
CA ALA A 81 15.09 7.92 -26.50
C ALA A 81 15.28 8.50 -27.90
N ASP A 82 16.53 8.65 -28.33
CA ASP A 82 16.88 9.12 -29.68
C ASP A 82 16.33 8.22 -30.80
N GLN A 83 16.26 6.91 -30.55
CA GLN A 83 15.67 5.97 -31.49
C GLN A 83 14.16 6.21 -31.59
N VAL A 84 13.46 6.28 -30.46
CA VAL A 84 12.01 6.51 -30.41
C VAL A 84 11.62 7.84 -31.05
N MET A 85 12.38 8.91 -30.81
CA MET A 85 12.12 10.23 -31.41
C MET A 85 12.27 10.27 -32.93
N ARG A 86 13.03 9.32 -33.50
CA ARG A 86 13.21 9.18 -34.96
C ARG A 86 12.26 8.18 -35.59
N MET A 87 11.50 7.43 -34.79
CA MET A 87 10.51 6.52 -35.32
C MET A 87 9.33 7.32 -35.87
N PRO A 88 8.77 6.92 -37.03
CA PRO A 88 7.53 7.49 -37.51
C PRO A 88 6.41 7.20 -36.52
N GLU A 89 5.39 8.07 -36.48
CA GLU A 89 4.21 7.83 -35.65
C GLU A 89 3.63 6.44 -35.97
N PRO A 90 3.35 5.60 -34.97
CA PRO A 90 2.71 4.32 -35.22
C PRO A 90 1.33 4.57 -35.84
N ASP A 91 0.96 3.80 -36.86
CA ASP A 91 -0.40 3.78 -37.40
C ASP A 91 -1.38 3.28 -36.34
N VAL A 92 -1.85 4.18 -35.47
CA VAL A 92 -2.85 3.87 -34.45
C VAL A 92 -4.22 3.81 -35.15
N ASN A 93 -4.51 2.69 -35.82
CA ASN A 93 -5.83 2.42 -36.39
C ASN A 93 -6.82 2.08 -35.26
N LEU A 94 -7.23 3.11 -34.52
CA LEU A 94 -8.35 3.05 -33.60
C LEU A 94 -9.62 3.04 -34.45
N LYS A 95 -10.09 1.85 -34.82
CA LYS A 95 -11.41 1.69 -35.42
C LYS A 95 -12.46 2.13 -34.39
N PRO A 96 -13.32 3.12 -34.70
CA PRO A 96 -14.48 3.39 -33.86
C PRO A 96 -15.49 2.25 -34.04
N THR A 97 -15.81 1.58 -32.94
CA THR A 97 -17.00 0.71 -32.80
C THR A 97 -18.24 1.54 -32.57
#